data_AF-A0AAE0SID4-F1
#
_entry.id   AF-A0AAE0SID4-F1
#
_cell.length_a   1.000
_cell.length_b   1.000
_cell.length_c   1.000
_cell.angle_alpha   90.00
_cell.angle_beta   90.00
_cell.angle_gamma   90.00
#
_symmetry.space_group_name_H-M   'P 1'
#
loop_
_entity.id
_entity.type
_entity.pdbx_description
1 polymer ?
#
loop_
_entity_poly.entity_id
_entity_poly.type
_entity_poly.pdbx_seq_one_letter_code
_entity_poly.pdbx_strand_id
1 'polypeptide(L)'
;MALTKAKCREIFESVAGADGLLTPQELKTAIQNMSEAANLSSDDVDKIVAECFQGMDMDGDQKITLDEFVNDLTKSGRKQKLKETFEAWDKDGSGELSKDELKSAIAETMDEDTANEIVDQINDDKITLDDFLELCN
;
A
#
# COMPACT_ATOMS: atom_id res chain seq x y z
N MET A 1 -10.47 -3.38 -8.59
CA MET A 1 -10.70 -4.75 -8.07
C MET A 1 -9.82 -4.91 -6.84
N ALA A 2 -10.39 -5.11 -5.65
CA ALA A 2 -9.57 -5.26 -4.43
C ALA A 2 -8.89 -6.62 -4.39
N LEU A 3 -7.57 -6.64 -4.16
CA LEU A 3 -6.83 -7.85 -3.80
C LEU A 3 -7.34 -8.32 -2.43
N THR A 4 -7.99 -9.47 -2.39
CA THR A 4 -8.48 -10.08 -1.15
C THR A 4 -7.39 -10.93 -0.52
N LYS A 5 -7.40 -11.06 0.82
CA LYS A 5 -6.46 -11.92 1.56
C LYS A 5 -6.35 -13.35 0.98
N ALA A 6 -7.44 -13.86 0.41
CA ALA A 6 -7.46 -15.15 -0.30
C ALA A 6 -6.62 -15.14 -1.59
N LYS A 7 -6.76 -14.12 -2.44
CA LYS A 7 -5.96 -13.97 -3.66
C LYS A 7 -4.48 -13.71 -3.37
N CYS A 8 -4.18 -12.93 -2.33
CA CYS A 8 -2.80 -12.72 -1.88
C CYS A 8 -2.16 -14.05 -1.48
N ARG A 9 -2.90 -14.90 -0.75
CA ARG A 9 -2.44 -16.23 -0.37
C ARG A 9 -2.18 -17.13 -1.58
N GLU A 10 -3.06 -17.14 -2.57
CA GLU A 10 -2.85 -17.96 -3.79
C GLU A 10 -1.60 -17.52 -4.56
N ILE A 11 -1.38 -16.21 -4.70
CA ILE A 11 -0.16 -15.68 -5.32
C ILE A 11 1.06 -16.06 -4.48
N PHE A 12 0.97 -15.92 -3.16
CA PHE A 12 2.05 -16.30 -2.24
C PHE A 12 2.39 -17.78 -2.35
N GLU A 13 1.42 -18.69 -2.23
CA GLU A 13 1.66 -20.14 -2.33
C GLU A 13 2.13 -20.58 -3.73
N SER A 14 1.87 -19.79 -4.77
CA SER A 14 2.40 -20.06 -6.11
C SER A 14 3.85 -19.63 -6.29
N VAL A 15 4.39 -18.77 -5.42
CA VAL A 15 5.75 -18.21 -5.52
C VAL A 15 6.64 -18.70 -4.38
N ALA A 16 6.11 -18.73 -3.16
CA ALA A 16 6.73 -19.28 -1.97
C ALA A 16 6.95 -20.78 -2.15
N GLY A 17 8.11 -21.25 -1.73
CA GLY A 17 8.49 -22.64 -1.81
C GLY A 17 7.71 -23.55 -0.87
N ALA A 18 8.14 -24.80 -0.82
CA ALA A 18 7.55 -25.81 0.07
C ALA A 18 7.69 -25.50 1.57
N ASP A 19 8.52 -24.52 1.92
CA ASP A 19 8.73 -24.02 3.27
C ASP A 19 7.71 -22.96 3.70
N GLY A 20 6.87 -22.46 2.78
CA GLY A 20 5.85 -21.47 3.09
C GLY A 20 6.41 -20.09 3.46
N LEU A 21 7.65 -19.82 3.05
CA LEU A 21 8.30 -18.52 3.12
C LEU A 21 8.66 -18.10 1.70
N LEU A 22 8.71 -16.79 1.49
CA LEU A 22 9.07 -16.21 0.21
C LEU A 22 10.45 -15.57 0.33
N THR A 23 11.44 -16.18 -0.31
CA THR A 23 12.80 -15.67 -0.36
C THR A 23 12.99 -14.71 -1.55
N PRO A 24 14.00 -13.84 -1.54
CA PRO A 24 14.23 -12.92 -2.66
C PRO A 24 14.59 -13.69 -3.93
N GLN A 25 15.16 -14.90 -3.83
CA GLN A 25 15.42 -15.76 -4.99
C GLN A 25 14.13 -16.30 -5.62
N GLU A 26 13.14 -16.67 -4.81
CA GLU A 26 11.85 -17.15 -5.29
C GLU A 26 11.04 -16.02 -5.90
N LEU A 27 11.01 -14.85 -5.23
CA LEU A 27 10.38 -13.65 -5.76
C LEU A 27 11.03 -13.24 -7.09
N LYS A 28 12.37 -13.26 -7.17
CA LYS A 28 13.12 -13.02 -8.40
C LYS A 28 12.74 -13.99 -9.49
N THR A 29 12.67 -15.28 -9.19
CA THR A 29 12.30 -16.32 -10.17
C THR A 29 10.89 -16.12 -10.68
N ALA A 30 9.92 -15.80 -9.80
CA ALA A 30 8.56 -15.51 -10.21
C ALA A 30 8.44 -14.24 -11.05
N ILE A 31 9.12 -13.16 -10.65
CA ILE A 31 9.15 -11.91 -11.42
C ILE A 31 9.86 -12.14 -12.76
N GLN A 32 10.93 -12.94 -12.83
CA GLN A 32 11.59 -13.30 -14.08
C GLN A 32 10.67 -14.07 -15.02
N ASN A 33 9.93 -15.05 -14.49
CA ASN A 33 8.94 -15.81 -15.28
C ASN A 33 7.80 -14.92 -15.77
N MET A 34 7.35 -13.93 -14.98
CA MET A 34 6.38 -12.92 -15.44
C MET A 34 7.02 -11.88 -16.37
N SER A 35 8.31 -11.57 -16.20
CA SER A 35 9.00 -10.53 -16.96
C SER A 35 9.37 -10.98 -18.36
N GLU A 36 9.40 -12.27 -18.66
CA GLU A 36 9.45 -12.77 -20.04
C GLU A 36 8.28 -12.23 -20.88
N ALA A 37 7.12 -11.96 -20.27
CA ALA A 37 6.00 -11.30 -20.94
C ALA A 37 6.15 -9.76 -21.01
N ALA A 38 6.95 -9.16 -20.13
CA ALA A 38 7.12 -7.71 -19.98
C ALA A 38 8.45 -7.16 -20.55
N ASN A 39 9.36 -8.04 -21.00
CA ASN A 39 10.66 -7.71 -21.60
C ASN A 39 11.59 -6.88 -20.68
N LEU A 40 11.58 -7.15 -19.36
CA LEU A 40 12.44 -6.47 -18.38
C LEU A 40 13.84 -7.09 -18.36
N SER A 41 14.88 -6.28 -18.10
CA SER A 41 16.26 -6.77 -17.98
C SER A 41 16.50 -7.43 -16.61
N SER A 42 17.56 -8.24 -16.49
CA SER A 42 17.92 -8.86 -15.21
C SER A 42 18.19 -7.82 -14.12
N ASP A 43 18.76 -6.66 -14.48
CA ASP A 43 19.01 -5.55 -13.55
C ASP A 43 17.70 -4.92 -13.05
N ASP A 44 16.69 -4.78 -13.93
CA ASP A 44 15.37 -4.27 -13.53
C ASP A 44 14.67 -5.25 -12.60
N VAL A 45 14.78 -6.55 -12.86
CA VAL A 45 14.23 -7.58 -11.97
C VAL A 45 14.91 -7.52 -10.60
N ASP A 46 16.25 -7.47 -10.53
CA ASP A 46 16.96 -7.35 -9.24
C ASP A 46 16.53 -6.12 -8.45
N LYS A 47 16.34 -4.97 -9.11
CA LYS A 47 15.84 -3.75 -8.45
C LYS A 47 14.42 -3.91 -7.93
N ILE A 48 13.49 -4.40 -8.76
CA ILE A 48 12.08 -4.58 -8.36
C ILE A 48 11.98 -5.57 -7.20
N VAL A 49 12.75 -6.66 -7.25
CA VAL A 49 12.83 -7.63 -6.16
C VAL A 49 13.35 -6.96 -4.90
N ALA A 50 14.47 -6.24 -4.97
CA ALA A 50 15.04 -5.57 -3.79
C ALA A 50 14.09 -4.54 -3.19
N GLU A 51 13.40 -3.73 -4.00
CA GLU A 51 12.43 -2.73 -3.53
C GLU A 51 11.20 -3.39 -2.90
N CYS A 52 10.63 -4.43 -3.54
CA CYS A 52 9.52 -5.19 -2.95
C CYS A 52 9.94 -5.86 -1.64
N PHE A 53 11.13 -6.46 -1.62
CA PHE A 53 11.63 -7.19 -0.47
C PHE A 53 11.91 -6.25 0.70
N GLN A 54 12.59 -5.12 0.48
CA GLN A 54 12.87 -4.14 1.53
C GLN A 54 11.61 -3.52 2.14
N GLY A 55 10.53 -3.36 1.37
CA GLY A 55 9.27 -2.84 1.88
C GLY A 55 8.48 -3.86 2.72
N MET A 56 8.60 -5.14 2.37
CA MET A 56 7.81 -6.22 2.94
C MET A 56 8.51 -6.98 4.08
N ASP A 57 9.84 -7.11 4.04
CA ASP A 57 10.70 -7.75 5.06
C ASP A 57 10.85 -6.80 6.27
N MET A 58 9.91 -6.90 7.21
CA MET A 58 9.84 -5.98 8.36
C MET A 58 10.80 -6.37 9.48
N ASP A 59 11.12 -7.67 9.60
CA ASP A 59 12.01 -8.18 10.63
C ASP A 59 13.49 -8.29 10.17
N GLY A 60 13.74 -8.14 8.87
CA GLY A 60 15.06 -8.17 8.26
C GLY A 60 15.66 -9.57 8.19
N ASP A 61 14.83 -10.62 8.28
CA ASP A 61 15.29 -12.01 8.24
C ASP A 61 15.59 -12.51 6.81
N GLN A 62 15.41 -11.64 5.81
CA GLN A 62 15.57 -11.91 4.38
C GLN A 62 14.59 -12.95 3.85
N LYS A 63 13.43 -13.09 4.50
CA LYS A 63 12.31 -13.94 4.12
C LYS A 63 11.04 -13.14 4.33
N ILE A 64 10.01 -13.46 3.55
CA ILE A 64 8.69 -12.85 3.74
C ILE A 64 7.75 -13.96 4.14
N THR A 65 7.23 -13.84 5.35
CA THR A 65 6.19 -14.75 5.83
C THR A 65 4.86 -14.43 5.14
N LEU A 66 3.94 -15.40 5.13
CA LEU A 66 2.58 -15.17 4.63
C LEU A 66 1.91 -13.99 5.35
N ASP A 67 2.19 -13.80 6.64
CA ASP A 67 1.61 -12.71 7.41
C ASP A 67 2.18 -11.36 6.98
N GLU A 68 3.50 -11.25 6.78
CA GLU A 68 4.14 -10.04 6.24
C GLU A 68 3.67 -9.73 4.82
N PHE A 69 3.60 -10.74 3.96
CA PHE A 69 3.13 -10.57 2.58
C PHE A 69 1.66 -10.12 2.53
N VAL A 70 0.80 -10.73 3.34
CA VAL A 70 -0.61 -10.31 3.46
C VAL A 70 -0.69 -8.93 4.10
N ASN A 71 0.06 -8.65 5.15
CA ASN A 71 0.05 -7.35 5.84
C ASN A 71 0.50 -6.25 4.89
N ASP A 72 1.56 -6.47 4.13
CA ASP A 72 2.05 -5.51 3.15
C ASP A 72 1.10 -5.34 1.97
N LEU A 73 0.56 -6.43 1.39
CA LEU A 73 -0.44 -6.30 0.31
C LEU A 73 -1.77 -5.70 0.78
N THR A 74 -2.19 -5.96 2.01
CA THR A 74 -3.41 -5.34 2.58
C THR A 74 -3.18 -3.92 3.05
N LYS A 75 -1.98 -3.57 3.53
CA LYS A 75 -1.56 -2.19 3.79
C LYS A 75 -1.41 -1.43 2.48
N SER A 76 -0.75 -1.97 1.47
CA SER A 76 -0.60 -1.38 0.14
C SER A 76 -1.95 -1.25 -0.58
N GLY A 77 -2.84 -2.25 -0.46
CA GLY A 77 -4.20 -2.17 -0.98
C GLY A 77 -5.06 -1.12 -0.27
N ARG A 78 -4.91 -0.97 1.06
CA ARG A 78 -5.54 0.13 1.81
C ARG A 78 -4.91 1.47 1.46
N LYS A 79 -3.58 1.60 1.46
CA LYS A 79 -2.84 2.79 1.06
C LYS A 79 -3.24 3.25 -0.33
N GLN A 80 -3.40 2.33 -1.28
CA GLN A 80 -3.87 2.66 -2.62
C GLN A 80 -5.31 3.18 -2.60
N LYS A 81 -6.22 2.52 -1.87
CA LYS A 81 -7.60 2.98 -1.72
C LYS A 81 -7.68 4.36 -1.05
N LEU A 82 -6.92 4.56 0.02
CA LEU A 82 -6.80 5.82 0.76
C LEU A 82 -6.16 6.89 -0.11
N LYS A 83 -5.15 6.56 -0.91
CA LYS A 83 -4.53 7.46 -1.90
C LYS A 83 -5.51 7.86 -3.00
N GLU A 84 -6.25 6.92 -3.58
CA GLU A 84 -7.30 7.23 -4.56
C GLU A 84 -8.39 8.13 -3.95
N THR A 85 -8.71 7.92 -2.67
CA THR A 85 -9.67 8.74 -1.93
C THR A 85 -9.09 10.13 -1.67
N PHE A 86 -7.82 10.21 -1.26
CA PHE A 86 -7.08 11.44 -1.01
C PHE A 86 -6.94 12.28 -2.29
N GLU A 87 -6.55 11.67 -3.41
CA GLU A 87 -6.49 12.34 -4.72
C GLU A 87 -7.88 12.78 -5.23
N ALA A 88 -8.96 12.09 -4.83
CA ALA A 88 -10.32 12.54 -5.15
C ALA A 88 -10.77 13.74 -4.30
N TRP A 89 -10.17 13.90 -3.13
CA TRP A 89 -10.47 14.93 -2.14
C TRP A 89 -9.62 16.19 -2.33
N ASP A 90 -8.35 16.03 -2.73
CA ASP A 90 -7.43 17.10 -3.11
C ASP A 90 -7.90 17.72 -4.44
N LYS A 91 -8.63 18.85 -4.35
CA LYS A 91 -9.23 19.49 -5.54
C LYS A 91 -8.22 20.37 -6.27
N ASP A 92 -7.25 20.88 -5.55
CA ASP A 92 -6.20 21.76 -6.06
C ASP A 92 -5.02 20.96 -6.64
N GLY A 93 -4.86 19.70 -6.25
CA GLY A 93 -3.83 18.81 -6.78
C GLY A 93 -2.45 19.13 -6.21
N SER A 94 -2.38 19.76 -5.03
CA SER A 94 -1.10 20.06 -4.36
C SER A 94 -0.42 18.82 -3.80
N GLY A 95 -1.14 17.71 -3.63
CA GLY A 95 -0.67 16.51 -2.94
C GLY A 95 -0.80 16.61 -1.42
N GLU A 96 -1.46 17.65 -0.91
CA GLU A 96 -1.76 17.87 0.51
C GLU A 96 -3.26 18.19 0.66
N LEU A 97 -3.93 17.65 1.67
CA LEU A 97 -5.33 18.01 1.97
C LEU A 97 -5.38 19.19 2.93
N SER A 98 -5.90 20.32 2.46
CA SER A 98 -6.17 21.46 3.34
C SER A 98 -7.33 21.14 4.29
N LYS A 99 -7.42 21.81 5.46
CA LYS A 99 -8.54 21.61 6.41
C LYS A 99 -9.91 21.76 5.75
N ASP A 100 -10.08 22.74 4.86
CA ASP A 100 -11.33 22.96 4.11
C ASP A 100 -11.65 21.82 3.12
N GLU A 101 -10.63 21.24 2.48
CA GLU A 101 -10.79 20.13 1.54
C GLU A 101 -11.12 18.84 2.28
N LEU A 102 -10.40 18.55 3.36
CA LEU A 102 -10.72 17.41 4.22
C LEU A 102 -12.12 17.55 4.81
N LYS A 103 -12.47 18.74 5.33
CA LYS A 103 -13.81 19.00 5.88
C LYS A 103 -14.90 18.74 4.84
N SER A 104 -14.73 19.30 3.64
CA SER A 104 -15.69 19.14 2.55
C SER A 104 -15.82 17.69 2.12
N ALA A 105 -14.70 16.96 2.06
CA ALA A 105 -14.67 15.59 1.61
C ALA A 105 -15.23 14.60 2.64
N ILE A 106 -14.94 14.80 3.92
CA ILE A 106 -15.54 14.03 5.01
C ILE A 106 -17.03 14.38 5.11
N ALA A 107 -17.43 15.64 4.96
CA ALA A 107 -18.85 16.02 4.93
C ALA A 107 -19.61 15.46 3.71
N GLU A 108 -18.92 15.12 2.61
CA GLU A 108 -19.50 14.40 1.47
C GLU A 108 -19.74 12.90 1.77
N THR A 109 -18.99 12.33 2.72
CA THR A 109 -19.05 10.90 3.05
C THR A 109 -19.70 10.59 4.41
N MET A 110 -19.77 11.57 5.31
CA MET A 110 -20.24 11.50 6.69
C MET A 110 -20.94 12.82 7.10
N ASP A 111 -21.55 12.85 8.28
CA ASP A 111 -22.17 14.07 8.82
C ASP A 111 -21.16 15.19 9.14
N GLU A 112 -21.58 16.44 8.93
CA GLU A 112 -20.76 17.65 9.13
C GLU A 112 -20.21 17.80 10.56
N ASP A 113 -20.93 17.31 11.57
CA ASP A 113 -20.50 17.32 12.97
C ASP A 113 -19.23 16.47 13.15
N THR A 114 -19.25 15.23 12.62
CA THR A 114 -18.10 14.32 12.62
C THR A 114 -16.93 14.90 11.82
N ALA A 115 -17.22 15.55 10.68
CA ALA A 115 -16.19 16.20 9.87
C ALA A 115 -15.48 17.33 10.65
N ASN A 116 -16.23 18.16 11.38
CA ASN A 116 -15.63 19.19 12.24
C ASN A 116 -14.81 18.59 13.37
N GLU A 117 -15.28 17.53 14.05
CA GLU A 117 -14.51 16.90 15.13
C GLU A 117 -13.19 16.29 14.64
N ILE A 118 -13.18 15.68 13.45
CA ILE A 118 -11.96 15.13 12.85
C ILE A 118 -11.00 16.27 12.50
N VAL A 119 -11.48 17.32 11.84
CA VAL A 119 -10.66 18.47 11.42
C VAL A 119 -10.16 19.29 12.63
N ASP A 120 -10.89 19.32 13.74
CA ASP A 120 -10.48 19.99 14.98
C ASP A 120 -9.37 19.21 15.71
N GLN A 121 -9.38 17.87 15.64
CA GLN A 121 -8.28 17.03 16.13
C GLN A 121 -7.00 17.19 15.31
N ILE A 122 -7.11 17.68 14.08
CA ILE A 122 -5.97 17.95 13.22
C ILE A 122 -5.41 19.33 13.55
N ASN A 123 -4.28 19.32 14.23
CA ASN A 123 -3.58 20.55 14.61
C ASN A 123 -2.81 21.18 13.44
N ASP A 124 -2.60 20.41 12.37
CA ASP A 124 -1.85 20.83 11.18
C ASP A 124 -2.73 21.56 10.17
N ASP A 125 -2.22 22.59 9.50
CA ASP A 125 -2.98 23.37 8.52
C ASP A 125 -3.24 22.56 7.23
N LYS A 126 -2.42 21.54 7.01
CA LYS A 126 -2.45 20.64 5.88
C LYS A 126 -2.19 19.20 6.34
N ILE A 127 -2.82 18.26 5.68
CA ILE A 127 -2.70 16.83 5.99
C ILE A 127 -2.02 16.18 4.81
N THR A 128 -0.90 15.52 5.06
CA THR A 128 -0.25 14.73 4.01
C THR A 128 -0.92 13.36 3.91
N LEU A 129 -0.68 12.65 2.80
CA LEU A 129 -1.16 11.27 2.65
C LEU A 129 -0.70 10.37 3.81
N ASP A 130 0.50 10.59 4.35
CA ASP A 130 1.04 9.78 5.45
C ASP A 130 0.29 10.07 6.77
N ASP A 131 0.03 11.34 7.09
CA ASP A 131 -0.80 11.73 8.24
C ASP A 131 -2.21 11.16 8.15
N PHE A 132 -2.82 11.23 6.95
CA PHE A 132 -4.14 10.66 6.71
C PHE A 132 -4.16 9.14 6.88
N LEU A 133 -3.07 8.46 6.54
CA LEU A 133 -2.92 7.03 6.75
C LEU A 133 -2.75 6.67 8.22
N GLU A 134 -2.04 7.47 9.01
CA GLU A 134 -1.94 7.29 10.46
C GLU A 134 -3.28 7.53 11.16
N LEU A 135 -4.06 8.53 10.72
CA LEU A 135 -5.39 8.82 11.27
C LEU A 135 -6.41 7.69 11.02
N CYS A 136 -6.24 6.91 9.96
CA CYS A 136 -7.18 5.86 9.54
C CYS A 136 -6.78 4.44 10.02
N ASN A 137 -5.78 4.33 10.90
CA ASN A 137 -5.23 3.06 11.40
C ASN A 137 -5.63 2.82 12.87
#